data_AF-A0A954XK15-F1
#
_entry.id   AF-A0A954XK15-F1
#
_cell.length_a   1.000
_cell.length_b   1.000
_cell.length_c   1.000
_cell.angle_alpha   90.00
_cell.angle_beta   90.00
_cell.angle_gamma   90.00
#
_symmetry.space_group_name_H-M   'P 1'
#
loop_
_entity.id
_entity.type
_entity.pdbx_description
1 polymer ?
#
loop_
_entity_poly.entity_id
_entity_poly.type
_entity_poly.pdbx_seq_one_letter_code
_entity_poly.pdbx_strand_id
1 'polypeptide(L)'
;MKSSRHHRRHAFTLMEMLLVLAVIVAVSAMAAPMFRGVLDAKRLSSGGEHVRANMAKAKNRAMRSGRIYVFRYELGGNKFYMQPWYSDEDVLEASPTSSALGGVSGGAFV
;
A
#
# COMPACT_ATOMS: atom_id res chain seq x y z
N MET A 1 59.31 -57.75 -0.95
CA MET A 1 58.34 -57.45 -2.03
C MET A 1 57.22 -56.60 -1.46
N LYS A 2 57.19 -55.28 -1.75
CA LYS A 2 56.12 -54.38 -1.31
C LYS A 2 55.03 -54.35 -2.39
N SER A 3 53.89 -54.98 -2.09
CA SER A 3 52.70 -54.96 -2.94
C SER A 3 51.94 -53.66 -2.72
N SER A 4 51.99 -52.78 -3.72
CA SER A 4 51.31 -51.48 -3.74
C SER A 4 49.83 -51.70 -4.03
N ARG A 5 48.97 -51.59 -3.00
CA ARG A 5 47.52 -51.65 -3.18
C ARG A 5 47.04 -50.35 -3.83
N HIS A 6 46.62 -50.46 -5.08
CA HIS A 6 46.05 -49.35 -5.83
C HIS A 6 44.72 -48.93 -5.20
N HIS A 7 44.71 -47.78 -4.52
CA HIS A 7 43.49 -47.19 -3.99
C HIS A 7 42.66 -46.73 -5.19
N ARG A 8 41.54 -47.41 -5.45
CA ARG A 8 40.57 -46.98 -6.47
C ARG A 8 39.90 -45.70 -5.96
N ARG A 9 40.37 -44.56 -6.45
CA ARG A 9 39.65 -43.30 -6.31
C ARG A 9 38.36 -43.42 -7.12
N HIS A 10 37.23 -43.52 -6.45
CA HIS A 10 35.92 -43.36 -7.07
C HIS A 10 35.81 -41.90 -7.52
N ALA A 11 35.87 -41.66 -8.83
CA ALA A 11 35.50 -40.38 -9.40
C ALA A 11 33.96 -40.26 -9.40
N PHE A 12 33.44 -39.08 -9.07
CA PHE A 12 32.01 -38.78 -9.11
C PHE A 12 31.44 -39.12 -10.49
N THR A 13 30.37 -39.90 -10.50
CA THR A 13 29.70 -40.28 -11.76
C THR A 13 28.70 -39.20 -12.16
N LEU A 14 28.41 -39.06 -13.46
CA LEU A 14 27.34 -38.18 -13.93
C LEU A 14 25.99 -38.52 -13.29
N MET A 15 25.75 -39.80 -13.02
CA MET A 15 24.53 -40.26 -12.34
C MET A 15 24.40 -39.71 -10.93
N GLU A 16 25.51 -39.66 -10.19
CA GLU A 16 25.53 -39.10 -8.83
C GLU A 16 25.24 -37.61 -8.85
N MET A 17 25.82 -36.86 -9.80
CA MET A 17 25.53 -35.45 -9.96
C MET A 17 24.07 -35.17 -10.34
N LEU A 18 23.49 -35.97 -11.25
CA LEU A 18 22.08 -35.85 -11.62
C LEU A 18 21.15 -36.17 -10.44
N LEU A 19 21.48 -37.18 -9.64
CA LEU A 19 20.71 -37.55 -8.45
C LEU A 19 20.77 -36.43 -7.41
N VAL A 20 21.96 -35.89 -7.13
CA VAL A 20 22.12 -34.76 -6.20
C VAL A 20 21.32 -33.54 -6.67
N LEU A 21 21.36 -33.22 -7.96
CA LEU A 21 20.58 -32.11 -8.55
C LEU A 21 19.08 -32.35 -8.39
N ALA A 22 18.60 -33.57 -8.66
CA ALA A 22 17.20 -33.93 -8.49
C ALA A 22 16.73 -33.77 -7.03
N VAL A 23 17.55 -34.19 -6.06
CA VAL A 23 17.25 -34.03 -4.64
C VAL A 23 17.22 -32.55 -4.24
N ILE A 24 18.21 -31.75 -4.68
CA ILE A 24 18.24 -30.31 -4.41
C ILE A 24 16.98 -29.62 -4.95
N VAL A 25 16.57 -29.95 -6.18
CA VAL A 25 15.36 -29.37 -6.80
C VAL A 25 14.10 -29.78 -6.02
N ALA A 26 13.98 -31.05 -5.62
CA ALA A 26 12.84 -31.52 -4.85
C ALA A 26 12.70 -30.80 -3.49
N VAL A 27 13.81 -30.64 -2.76
CA VAL A 27 13.82 -29.90 -1.48
C VAL A 27 13.56 -28.40 -1.71
N SER A 28 14.13 -27.82 -2.77
CA SER A 28 13.93 -26.39 -3.09
C SER A 28 12.47 -26.07 -3.45
N ALA A 29 11.78 -26.98 -4.13
CA ALA A 29 10.36 -26.81 -4.45
C ALA A 29 9.48 -26.74 -3.19
N MET A 30 9.82 -27.52 -2.16
CA MET A 30 9.14 -27.48 -0.86
C MET A 30 9.47 -26.21 -0.06
N ALA A 31 10.67 -25.64 -0.25
CA ALA A 31 11.08 -24.40 0.39
C ALA A 31 10.47 -23.13 -0.25
N ALA A 32 10.05 -23.20 -1.53
CA ALA A 32 9.47 -22.07 -2.27
C ALA A 32 8.26 -21.38 -1.59
N PRO A 33 7.23 -22.09 -1.07
CA PRO A 33 6.10 -21.44 -0.39
C PRO A 33 6.50 -20.75 0.93
N MET A 34 7.56 -21.20 1.60
CA MET A 34 8.04 -20.61 2.86
C MET A 34 8.53 -19.17 2.67
N PHE A 35 9.21 -18.90 1.55
CA PHE A 35 9.68 -17.55 1.23
C PHE A 35 8.53 -16.61 0.83
N ARG A 36 7.46 -17.13 0.22
CA ARG A 36 6.30 -16.33 -0.22
C ARG A 36 5.56 -15.72 0.98
N GLY A 37 5.32 -16.50 2.04
CA GLY A 37 4.61 -16.02 3.23
C GLY A 37 5.31 -14.85 3.96
N VAL A 38 6.64 -14.84 4.01
CA VAL A 38 7.42 -13.77 4.66
C VAL A 38 7.38 -12.46 3.87
N LEU A 39 7.39 -12.54 2.54
CA LEU A 39 7.29 -11.38 1.65
C LEU A 39 5.89 -10.74 1.72
N ASP A 40 4.84 -11.55 1.79
CA ASP A 40 3.46 -11.07 1.88
C ASP A 40 3.18 -10.41 3.24
N ALA A 41 3.68 -10.99 4.34
CA ALA A 41 3.57 -10.40 5.67
C ALA A 41 4.28 -9.03 5.76
N LYS A 42 5.46 -8.89 5.13
CA LYS A 42 6.17 -7.61 5.09
C LYS A 42 5.42 -6.55 4.27
N ARG A 43 4.80 -6.93 3.15
CA ARG A 43 4.00 -6.01 2.34
C ARG A 43 2.77 -5.50 3.09
N LEU A 44 2.10 -6.38 3.83
CA LEU A 44 0.93 -6.01 4.63
C LEU A 44 1.30 -5.08 5.80
N SER A 45 2.37 -5.40 6.53
CA SER A 45 2.85 -4.57 7.65
C SER A 45 3.33 -3.19 7.17
N SER A 46 4.12 -3.14 6.09
CA SER A 46 4.57 -1.88 5.52
C SER A 46 3.42 -1.01 4.99
N GLY A 47 2.41 -1.62 4.36
CA GLY A 47 1.20 -0.92 3.92
C GLY A 47 0.40 -0.32 5.09
N GLY A 48 0.24 -1.10 6.17
CA GLY A 48 -0.45 -0.65 7.39
C GLY A 48 0.25 0.53 8.07
N GLU A 49 1.58 0.52 8.13
CA GLU A 49 2.36 1.60 8.74
C GLU A 49 2.21 2.93 7.96
N HIS A 50 2.17 2.86 6.63
CA HIS A 50 1.90 4.04 5.80
C HIS A 50 0.50 4.61 6.02
N VAL A 51 -0.53 3.77 6.12
CA VAL A 51 -1.90 4.23 6.40
C VAL A 51 -1.96 4.88 7.79
N ARG A 52 -1.37 4.24 8.81
CA ARG A 52 -1.34 4.76 10.19
C ARG A 52 -0.66 6.13 10.26
N ALA A 53 0.49 6.29 9.61
CA ALA A 53 1.22 7.56 9.57
C ALA A 53 0.42 8.68 8.87
N ASN A 54 -0.28 8.36 7.78
CA ASN A 54 -1.09 9.34 7.06
C ASN A 54 -2.35 9.74 7.84
N MET A 55 -3.00 8.79 8.52
CA MET A 55 -4.16 9.09 9.37
C MET A 55 -3.78 9.95 10.58
N ALA A 56 -2.60 9.72 11.18
CA ALA A 56 -2.08 10.59 12.23
C ALA A 56 -1.84 12.03 11.73
N LYS A 57 -1.30 12.18 10.52
CA LYS A 57 -1.16 13.49 9.86
C LYS A 57 -2.51 14.14 9.55
N ALA A 58 -3.49 13.36 9.08
CA ALA A 58 -4.86 13.81 8.82
C ALA A 58 -5.49 14.39 10.09
N LYS A 59 -5.40 13.63 11.19
CA LYS A 59 -5.92 14.03 12.51
C LYS A 59 -5.30 15.35 12.97
N ASN A 60 -3.98 15.49 12.85
CA ASN A 60 -3.29 16.71 13.25
C ASN A 60 -3.70 17.92 12.38
N ARG A 61 -3.92 17.71 11.07
CA ARG A 61 -4.45 18.76 10.18
C ARG A 61 -5.89 19.14 10.52
N ALA A 62 -6.73 18.16 10.86
CA ALA A 62 -8.10 18.40 11.30
C ALA A 62 -8.12 19.22 12.60
N MET A 63 -7.28 18.87 13.58
CA MET A 63 -7.13 19.63 14.83
C MET A 63 -6.63 21.06 14.60
N ARG A 64 -5.65 21.25 13.71
CA ARG A 64 -5.08 22.58 13.42
C ARG A 64 -6.03 23.50 12.65
N SER A 65 -6.83 22.93 11.75
CA SER A 65 -7.77 23.70 10.92
C SER A 65 -9.16 23.83 11.54
N GLY A 66 -9.48 23.03 12.56
CA GLY A 66 -10.81 22.93 13.15
C GLY A 66 -11.84 22.28 12.22
N ARG A 67 -11.44 21.74 11.05
CA ARG A 67 -12.33 21.13 10.06
C ARG A 67 -12.18 19.63 10.03
N ILE A 68 -13.26 18.93 9.72
CA ILE A 68 -13.26 17.47 9.55
C ILE A 68 -12.51 17.14 8.26
N TYR A 69 -11.66 16.11 8.28
CA TYR A 69 -10.99 15.57 7.09
C TYR A 69 -11.46 14.14 6.85
N VAL A 70 -11.77 13.81 5.59
CA VAL A 70 -12.18 12.46 5.18
C VAL A 70 -11.03 11.75 4.48
N PHE A 71 -10.84 10.50 4.87
CA PHE A 71 -9.89 9.59 4.23
C PHE A 71 -10.62 8.75 3.17
N ARG A 72 -10.20 8.87 1.91
CA ARG A 72 -10.75 8.06 0.80
C ARG A 72 -9.65 7.16 0.26
N TYR A 73 -10.00 5.89 0.04
CA TYR A 73 -9.09 4.89 -0.50
C TYR A 73 -9.78 4.06 -1.58
N GLU A 74 -8.98 3.53 -2.51
CA GLU A 74 -9.43 2.65 -3.59
C GLU A 74 -9.35 1.18 -3.16
N LEU A 75 -10.48 0.45 -3.22
CA LEU A 75 -10.49 -0.99 -2.93
C LEU A 75 -9.69 -1.75 -4.00
N GLY A 76 -8.68 -2.52 -3.58
CA GLY A 76 -7.80 -3.25 -4.51
C GLY A 76 -6.72 -2.39 -5.18
N GLY A 77 -6.70 -1.08 -4.92
CA GLY A 77 -5.68 -0.15 -5.39
C GLY A 77 -4.60 0.15 -4.34
N ASN A 78 -3.60 0.94 -4.73
CA ASN A 78 -2.54 1.45 -3.83
C ASN A 78 -2.61 2.99 -3.65
N LYS A 79 -3.78 3.58 -3.87
CA LYS A 79 -3.98 5.04 -3.84
C LYS A 79 -4.95 5.43 -2.73
N PHE A 80 -4.61 6.49 -2.02
CA PHE A 80 -5.46 7.11 -1.01
C PHE A 80 -5.27 8.63 -1.03
N TYR A 81 -6.33 9.37 -0.70
CA TYR A 81 -6.33 10.83 -0.68
C TYR A 81 -7.07 11.34 0.56
N MET A 82 -6.62 12.49 1.08
CA MET A 82 -7.24 13.18 2.21
C MET A 82 -7.86 14.49 1.72
N GLN A 83 -9.15 14.67 1.94
CA GLN A 83 -9.87 15.88 1.54
C GLN A 83 -10.61 16.47 2.76
N PRO A 84 -10.66 17.81 2.91
CA PRO A 84 -11.56 18.44 3.87
C PRO A 84 -13.00 18.02 3.60
N TRP A 85 -13.76 17.74 4.65
CA TRP A 85 -15.20 17.59 4.55
C TRP A 85 -15.82 18.98 4.41
N TYR A 86 -16.59 19.17 3.34
CA TYR A 86 -17.47 20.33 3.18
C TYR A 86 -18.89 19.81 3.37
N SER A 87 -19.60 20.30 4.38
CA SER A 87 -21.04 20.03 4.51
C SER A 87 -21.83 20.92 3.54
N ASP A 88 -23.01 20.49 3.11
CA ASP A 88 -23.82 21.25 2.13
C ASP A 88 -24.11 22.69 2.59
N GLU A 89 -24.19 22.92 3.91
CA GLU A 89 -24.28 24.25 4.55
C GLU A 89 -23.05 25.14 4.33
N ASP A 90 -21.81 24.58 4.35
CA ASP A 90 -20.58 25.33 4.05
C ASP A 90 -20.55 25.80 2.58
N VAL A 91 -21.17 25.04 1.67
CA VAL A 91 -21.22 25.34 0.23
C VAL A 91 -22.27 26.42 -0.06
N LEU A 92 -23.37 26.44 0.71
CA LEU A 92 -24.41 27.46 0.66
C LEU A 92 -23.90 28.82 1.18
N GLU A 93 -23.13 28.85 2.27
CA GLU A 93 -22.48 30.06 2.80
C GLU A 93 -21.35 30.58 1.89
N ALA A 94 -20.64 29.69 1.18
CA ALA A 94 -19.62 30.07 0.21
C ALA A 94 -20.20 30.60 -1.12
N SER A 95 -21.50 30.40 -1.35
CA SER A 95 -22.21 31.06 -2.44
C SER A 95 -22.46 32.50 -2.00
N PRO A 96 -21.78 33.51 -2.58
CA PRO A 96 -22.04 34.89 -2.22
C PRO A 96 -23.50 35.15 -2.53
N THR A 97 -24.32 35.28 -1.48
CA THR A 97 -25.70 35.75 -1.59
C THR A 97 -25.65 36.97 -2.50
N SER A 98 -26.21 36.83 -3.69
CA SER A 98 -26.47 37.93 -4.60
C SER A 98 -27.59 38.78 -4.01
N SER A 99 -27.29 39.42 -2.87
CA SER A 99 -28.05 40.49 -2.26
C SER A 99 -27.55 41.81 -2.84
N ALA A 100 -27.69 41.94 -4.15
CA ALA A 100 -27.64 43.20 -4.84
C ALA A 100 -28.77 43.17 -5.88
N LEU A 101 -29.57 44.24 -5.89
CA LEU A 101 -30.67 44.55 -6.81
C LEU A 101 -32.07 44.15 -6.33
N GLY A 102 -32.52 44.83 -5.27
CA GLY A 102 -33.92 45.04 -4.94
C GLY A 102 -34.23 46.51 -4.63
N GLY A 103 -33.48 47.45 -5.23
CA GLY A 103 -33.79 48.87 -5.22
C GLY A 103 -34.58 49.23 -6.47
N VAL A 104 -35.92 49.18 -6.41
CA VAL A 104 -36.78 49.80 -7.42
C VAL A 104 -37.41 51.04 -6.80
N SER A 105 -36.97 52.17 -7.32
CA SER A 105 -37.52 53.51 -7.17
C SER A 105 -39.04 53.54 -7.38
N GLY A 106 -39.78 53.97 -6.36
CA GLY A 106 -41.15 54.42 -6.51
C GLY A 106 -41.20 55.73 -7.30
N GLY A 107 -41.47 55.63 -8.60
CA GLY A 107 -41.75 56.77 -9.47
C GLY A 107 -43.12 57.38 -9.18
N ALA A 108 -43.14 58.69 -9.04
CA ALA A 108 -44.33 59.52 -8.83
C ALA A 108 -45.24 59.55 -10.07
N PHE A 109 -46.54 59.46 -9.83
CA PHE A 109 -47.61 59.90 -10.73
C PHE A 109 -48.42 60.97 -10.01
N VAL A 110 -48.35 62.23 -10.47
CA VAL A 110 -49.44 63.18 -10.80
C VAL A 110 -48.81 64.33 -11.58
#